data_AF-A0A371IZV6-F1
#
_entry.id   AF-A0A371IZV6-F1
#
_cell.length_a   1.000
_cell.length_b   1.000
_cell.length_c   1.000
_cell.angle_alpha   90.00
_cell.angle_beta   90.00
_cell.angle_gamma   90.00
#
_symmetry.space_group_name_H-M   'P 1'
#
loop_
_entity.id
_entity.type
_entity.pdbx_description
1 polymer ?
#
loop_
_entity_poly.entity_id
_entity_poly.type
_entity_poly.pdbx_seq_one_letter_code
_entity_poly.pdbx_strand_id
1 'polypeptide(L)'
;ACHRDVNFMYLLEDSKAPDHATLARFRTLHFASISKKLLAEVSNFLYEIGEVSGETIFIDGTKIEANANKYTFVWKKAVTKNQAKLLIRLTAFVADCEEQYGIKVVYDNKVTLRHIKKLRKKLYRIKSEESIEFVHGIGRRKMPLQKSIEQIEGYIDKLKEYNKKIYNCGSRNSYSKTDHDATFMRMKEDAMLNGQLKPAYNLQH
;
A
#
# COMPACT_ATOMS: atom_id res chain seq x y z
N ALA A 1 35.97 -4.71 -26.89
CA ALA A 1 35.04 -5.85 -26.92
C ALA A 1 35.22 -6.64 -28.23
N CYS A 2 35.15 -5.97 -29.38
CA CYS A 2 35.27 -6.57 -30.73
C CYS A 2 36.52 -7.44 -31.01
N HIS A 3 37.64 -7.22 -30.29
CA HIS A 3 38.86 -8.03 -30.43
C HIS A 3 38.94 -9.24 -29.49
N ARG A 4 37.99 -9.42 -28.57
CA ARG A 4 38.07 -10.46 -27.53
C ARG A 4 36.80 -11.28 -27.36
N ASP A 5 35.65 -10.69 -27.67
CA ASP A 5 34.35 -11.35 -27.52
C ASP A 5 33.98 -12.07 -28.81
N VAL A 6 33.75 -13.38 -28.73
CA VAL A 6 33.44 -14.24 -29.88
C VAL A 6 32.16 -13.79 -30.58
N ASN A 7 31.16 -13.27 -29.86
CA ASN A 7 29.92 -12.80 -30.48
C ASN A 7 30.16 -11.57 -31.37
N PHE A 8 31.01 -10.65 -30.92
CA PHE A 8 31.36 -9.47 -31.71
C PHE A 8 32.32 -9.79 -32.85
N MET A 9 33.21 -10.77 -32.68
CA MET A 9 34.03 -11.27 -33.80
C MET A 9 33.16 -11.91 -34.87
N TYR A 10 32.19 -12.74 -34.47
CA TYR A 10 31.23 -13.36 -35.38
C TYR A 10 30.43 -12.31 -36.15
N LEU A 11 29.88 -11.30 -35.46
CA LEU A 11 29.13 -10.20 -36.08
C LEU A 11 29.96 -9.34 -37.04
N LEU A 12 31.28 -9.33 -36.90
CA LEU A 12 32.16 -8.60 -37.79
C LEU A 12 32.54 -9.38 -39.05
N GLU A 13 32.31 -10.69 -39.10
CA GLU A 13 32.59 -11.55 -40.27
C GLU A 13 33.99 -11.27 -40.86
N ASP A 14 35.03 -11.39 -40.03
CA ASP A 14 36.43 -11.09 -40.35
C ASP A 14 36.77 -9.64 -40.77
N SER A 15 35.80 -8.72 -40.68
CA SER A 15 36.03 -7.29 -40.90
C SER A 15 36.89 -6.67 -39.81
N LYS A 16 37.66 -5.64 -40.18
CA LYS A 16 38.47 -4.88 -39.22
C LYS A 16 37.58 -4.29 -38.12
N ALA A 17 37.92 -4.59 -36.87
CA ALA A 17 37.20 -4.07 -35.72
C ALA A 17 37.17 -2.52 -35.75
N PRO A 18 35.99 -1.90 -35.58
CA PRO A 18 35.87 -0.45 -35.60
C PRO A 18 36.53 0.15 -34.37
N ASP A 19 37.23 1.25 -34.56
CA ASP A 19 37.77 2.04 -33.46
C ASP A 19 36.69 2.92 -32.80
N HIS A 20 37.06 3.53 -31.67
CA HIS A 20 36.15 4.40 -30.93
C HIS A 20 35.63 5.57 -31.78
N ALA A 21 36.48 6.15 -32.63
CA ALA A 21 36.09 7.28 -33.49
C ALA A 21 35.06 6.88 -34.55
N THR A 22 35.20 5.68 -35.12
CA THR A 22 34.28 5.11 -36.10
C THR A 22 32.89 4.89 -35.49
N LEU A 23 32.83 4.28 -34.30
CA LEU A 23 31.56 4.10 -33.59
C LEU A 23 30.93 5.44 -33.18
N ALA A 24 31.73 6.41 -32.73
CA ALA A 24 31.24 7.74 -32.38
C ALA A 24 30.63 8.46 -33.60
N ARG A 25 31.30 8.42 -34.76
CA ARG A 25 30.77 8.98 -36.02
C ARG A 25 29.50 8.28 -36.47
N PHE A 26 29.44 6.96 -36.40
CA PHE A 26 28.23 6.21 -36.72
C PHE A 26 27.06 6.64 -35.82
N ARG A 27 27.31 6.76 -34.51
CA ARG A 27 26.29 7.17 -33.53
C ARG A 27 25.72 8.56 -33.85
N THR A 28 26.56 9.51 -34.23
CA THR A 28 26.13 10.89 -34.49
C THR A 28 25.53 11.08 -35.88
N LEU A 29 26.14 10.51 -36.92
CA LEU A 29 25.76 10.76 -38.32
C LEU A 29 24.63 9.84 -38.81
N HIS A 30 24.59 8.58 -38.35
CA HIS A 30 23.67 7.58 -38.87
C HIS A 30 22.64 7.15 -37.83
N PHE A 31 23.09 6.74 -36.64
CA PHE A 31 22.20 6.21 -35.62
C PHE A 31 21.27 7.28 -35.03
N ALA A 32 21.74 8.52 -34.86
CA ALA A 32 20.97 9.58 -34.20
C ALA A 32 19.57 9.79 -34.83
N SER A 33 19.47 9.77 -36.17
CA SER A 33 18.23 10.01 -36.90
C SER A 33 17.20 8.87 -36.77
N ILE A 34 17.66 7.63 -36.59
CA ILE A 34 16.80 6.45 -36.49
C ILE A 34 16.61 5.93 -35.06
N SER A 35 17.48 6.36 -34.12
CA SER A 35 17.59 5.83 -32.76
C SER A 35 16.24 5.74 -32.03
N LYS A 36 15.43 6.80 -32.09
CA LYS A 36 14.11 6.85 -31.45
C LYS A 36 13.13 5.83 -32.03
N LYS A 37 13.11 5.68 -33.36
CA LYS A 37 12.21 4.74 -34.05
C LYS A 37 12.60 3.30 -33.74
N LEU A 38 13.89 2.99 -33.87
CA LEU A 38 14.41 1.65 -33.57
C LEU A 38 14.14 1.26 -32.12
N LEU A 39 14.37 2.18 -31.17
CA LEU A 39 14.08 1.91 -29.76
C LEU A 39 12.60 1.60 -29.53
N ALA A 40 11.69 2.35 -30.17
CA ALA A 40 10.26 2.10 -30.07
C ALA A 40 9.86 0.74 -30.65
N GLU A 41 10.37 0.38 -31.82
CA GLU A 41 10.12 -0.92 -32.46
C GLU A 41 10.62 -2.09 -31.61
N VAL A 42 11.85 -1.99 -31.07
CA VAL A 42 12.39 -3.01 -30.16
C VAL A 42 11.56 -3.10 -28.87
N SER A 43 11.13 -1.97 -28.32
CA SER A 43 10.31 -1.95 -27.11
C SER A 43 8.94 -2.59 -27.33
N ASN A 44 8.31 -2.30 -28.48
CA ASN A 44 7.04 -2.91 -28.87
C ASN A 44 7.20 -4.42 -29.10
N PHE A 45 8.25 -4.84 -29.80
CA PHE A 45 8.54 -6.26 -29.99
C PHE A 45 8.69 -6.99 -28.65
N LEU A 46 9.47 -6.44 -27.71
CA LEU A 46 9.65 -7.02 -26.38
C LEU A 46 8.34 -7.04 -25.57
N TYR A 47 7.49 -6.04 -25.74
CA TYR A 47 6.16 -6.01 -25.12
C TYR A 47 5.25 -7.10 -25.68
N GLU A 48 5.22 -7.28 -27.01
CA GLU A 48 4.40 -8.28 -27.70
C GLU A 48 4.76 -9.71 -27.31
N ILE A 49 6.05 -10.01 -27.14
CA ILE A 49 6.51 -11.34 -26.71
C ILE A 49 6.41 -11.55 -25.18
N GLY A 50 5.97 -10.54 -24.42
CA GLY A 50 5.77 -10.62 -22.97
C GLY A 50 7.03 -10.48 -22.12
N GLU A 51 8.17 -10.12 -22.71
CA GLU A 51 9.42 -9.85 -21.99
C GLU A 51 9.38 -8.53 -21.21
N VAL A 52 8.49 -7.60 -21.62
CA VAL A 52 8.25 -6.32 -20.93
C VAL A 52 6.77 -6.22 -20.53
N SER A 53 6.48 -5.99 -19.25
CA SER A 53 5.09 -5.96 -18.76
C SER A 53 4.33 -4.67 -19.09
N GLY A 54 5.03 -3.55 -19.30
CA GLY A 54 4.43 -2.22 -19.46
C GLY A 54 3.70 -1.68 -18.22
N GLU A 55 3.66 -2.42 -17.11
CA GLU A 55 2.97 -2.02 -15.88
C GLU A 55 3.70 -0.92 -15.11
N THR A 56 5.03 -0.85 -15.28
CA THR A 56 5.90 0.06 -14.53
C THR A 56 6.64 0.97 -15.49
N ILE A 57 6.42 2.27 -15.39
CA ILE A 57 7.11 3.28 -16.20
C ILE A 57 8.12 4.00 -15.30
N PHE A 58 9.40 4.00 -15.71
CA PHE A 58 10.46 4.74 -15.05
C PHE A 58 10.67 6.07 -15.76
N ILE A 59 10.02 7.12 -15.24
CA ILE A 59 10.19 8.49 -15.72
C ILE A 59 11.16 9.20 -14.78
N ASP A 60 12.21 9.82 -15.34
CA ASP A 60 13.13 10.67 -14.59
C ASP A 60 12.47 12.01 -14.27
N GLY A 61 11.54 11.96 -13.31
CA GLY A 61 10.79 13.11 -12.82
C GLY A 61 11.46 13.78 -11.63
N THR A 62 11.27 15.11 -11.54
CA THR A 62 11.69 15.90 -10.38
C THR A 62 10.79 15.57 -9.20
N LYS A 63 11.38 15.03 -8.14
CA LYS A 63 10.69 14.76 -6.88
C LYS A 63 10.81 15.99 -5.98
N ILE A 64 9.68 16.52 -5.56
CA ILE A 64 9.60 17.66 -4.65
C ILE A 64 9.14 17.15 -3.30
N GLU A 65 9.92 17.40 -2.25
CA GLU A 65 9.53 17.02 -0.88
C GLU A 65 8.28 17.81 -0.46
N ALA A 66 7.28 17.12 0.08
CA ALA A 66 6.06 17.74 0.56
C ALA A 66 6.29 18.43 1.92
N ASN A 67 5.57 19.52 2.18
CA ASN A 67 5.52 20.13 3.51
C ASN A 67 4.61 19.31 4.44
N ALA A 68 5.08 18.11 4.78
CA ALA A 68 4.33 17.12 5.53
C ALA A 68 5.23 16.46 6.58
N ASN A 69 4.63 15.90 7.62
CA ASN A 69 5.40 15.24 8.66
C ASN A 69 6.09 13.99 8.09
N LYS A 70 7.43 14.02 8.08
CA LYS A 70 8.32 13.00 7.49
C LYS A 70 8.23 11.65 8.22
N TYR A 71 7.74 11.64 9.45
CA TYR A 71 7.70 10.45 10.32
C TYR A 71 6.34 9.73 10.31
N THR A 72 5.32 10.29 9.65
CA THR A 72 3.95 9.78 9.76
C THR A 72 3.33 9.44 8.41
N PHE A 73 3.11 8.15 8.17
CA PHE A 73 2.50 7.64 6.95
C PHE A 73 1.44 6.57 7.22
N VAL A 74 0.68 6.26 6.18
CA VAL A 74 -0.26 5.14 6.15
C VAL A 74 0.07 4.25 4.96
N TRP A 75 0.33 2.97 5.22
CA TRP A 75 0.52 1.95 4.18
C TRP A 75 -0.77 1.15 3.98
N LYS A 76 -1.30 1.12 2.76
CA LYS A 76 -2.50 0.36 2.42
C LYS A 76 -2.36 -1.12 2.76
N LYS A 77 -1.20 -1.72 2.47
CA LYS A 77 -0.88 -3.12 2.80
C LYS A 77 -0.90 -3.40 4.32
N ALA A 78 -0.38 -2.47 5.13
CA ALA A 78 -0.39 -2.63 6.58
C ALA A 78 -1.81 -2.47 7.14
N VAL A 79 -2.58 -1.50 6.64
CA VAL A 79 -3.97 -1.26 7.06
C VAL A 79 -4.85 -2.46 6.71
N THR A 80 -4.79 -2.97 5.48
CA THR A 80 -5.56 -4.14 5.04
C THR A 80 -5.21 -5.39 5.83
N LYS A 81 -3.92 -5.67 6.07
CA LYS A 81 -3.48 -6.78 6.94
C LYS A 81 -4.04 -6.66 8.35
N ASN A 82 -3.98 -5.48 8.96
CA ASN A 82 -4.47 -5.25 10.31
C ASN A 82 -6.01 -5.29 10.38
N GLN A 83 -6.70 -4.81 9.34
CA GLN A 83 -8.15 -4.91 9.22
C GLN A 83 -8.60 -6.37 9.13
N ALA A 84 -7.92 -7.22 8.35
CA ALA A 84 -8.20 -8.65 8.29
C ALA A 84 -8.03 -9.33 9.66
N LYS A 85 -6.92 -9.03 10.37
CA LYS A 85 -6.72 -9.52 11.75
C LYS A 85 -7.81 -9.07 12.72
N LEU A 86 -8.27 -7.83 12.58
CA LEU A 86 -9.36 -7.29 13.39
C LEU A 86 -10.67 -8.06 13.14
N LEU A 87 -10.98 -8.37 11.87
CA LEU A 87 -12.17 -9.16 11.53
C LEU A 87 -12.13 -10.56 12.16
N ILE A 88 -10.97 -11.23 12.15
CA ILE A 88 -10.81 -12.55 12.81
C ILE A 88 -11.04 -12.48 14.32
N ARG A 89 -10.48 -11.46 14.99
CA ARG A 89 -10.73 -11.27 16.44
C ARG A 89 -12.20 -10.98 16.70
N LEU A 90 -12.82 -10.26 15.79
CA LEU A 90 -14.21 -9.89 15.91
C LEU A 90 -15.16 -11.06 15.69
N THR A 91 -14.85 -12.01 14.78
CA THR A 91 -15.63 -13.24 14.65
C THR A 91 -15.60 -14.07 15.93
N ALA A 92 -14.43 -14.18 16.58
CA ALA A 92 -14.30 -14.86 17.87
C ALA A 92 -15.10 -14.13 18.96
N PHE A 93 -14.94 -12.80 19.06
CA PHE A 93 -15.69 -12.00 20.03
C PHE A 93 -17.21 -12.07 19.86
N VAL A 94 -17.71 -12.14 18.62
CA VAL A 94 -19.14 -12.33 18.37
C VAL A 94 -19.58 -13.68 18.95
N ALA A 95 -18.88 -14.77 18.65
CA ALA A 95 -19.19 -16.10 19.17
C ALA A 95 -19.20 -16.12 20.72
N ASP A 96 -18.19 -15.50 21.36
CA ASP A 96 -18.13 -15.37 22.81
C ASP A 96 -19.36 -14.62 23.37
N CYS A 97 -19.82 -13.57 22.68
CA CYS A 97 -21.03 -12.85 23.08
C CYS A 97 -22.31 -13.66 22.87
N GLU A 98 -22.36 -14.52 21.85
CA GLU A 98 -23.52 -15.40 21.61
C GLU A 98 -23.67 -16.43 22.73
N GLU A 99 -22.55 -17.02 23.16
CA GLU A 99 -22.50 -17.97 24.28
C GLU A 99 -22.81 -17.27 25.61
N GLN A 100 -22.14 -16.15 25.89
CA GLN A 100 -22.22 -15.49 27.19
C GLN A 100 -23.57 -14.81 27.45
N TYR A 101 -24.23 -14.28 26.41
CA TYR A 101 -25.45 -13.48 26.55
C TYR A 101 -26.67 -14.11 25.86
N GLY A 102 -26.55 -15.33 25.32
CA GLY A 102 -27.65 -16.01 24.60
C GLY A 102 -28.11 -15.26 23.34
N ILE A 103 -27.25 -14.43 22.76
CA ILE A 103 -27.59 -13.61 21.59
C ILE A 103 -27.37 -14.42 20.32
N LYS A 104 -28.36 -14.48 19.42
CA LYS A 104 -28.14 -14.99 18.05
C LYS A 104 -27.96 -13.86 17.05
N VAL A 105 -26.84 -13.84 16.33
CA VAL A 105 -26.56 -12.97 15.20
C VAL A 105 -26.38 -13.86 13.98
N VAL A 106 -27.26 -13.74 12.99
CA VAL A 106 -27.06 -14.44 11.72
C VAL A 106 -25.93 -13.74 10.96
N TYR A 107 -24.81 -14.41 10.78
CA TYR A 107 -23.72 -14.00 9.90
C TYR A 107 -23.21 -15.23 9.13
N ASP A 108 -23.31 -15.22 7.80
CA ASP A 108 -22.86 -16.32 6.92
C ASP A 108 -21.32 -16.37 6.85
N ASN A 109 -20.66 -16.70 7.96
CA ASN A 109 -19.20 -16.72 8.15
C ASN A 109 -18.47 -15.40 7.83
N LYS A 110 -19.20 -14.32 7.58
CA LYS A 110 -18.65 -12.99 7.29
C LYS A 110 -19.32 -11.94 8.17
N VAL A 111 -18.56 -11.45 9.15
CA VAL A 111 -19.05 -10.40 10.02
C VAL A 111 -18.90 -9.03 9.35
N THR A 112 -20.01 -8.33 9.19
CA THR A 112 -20.08 -7.00 8.59
C THR A 112 -20.32 -5.94 9.66
N LEU A 113 -20.06 -4.67 9.35
CA LEU A 113 -20.35 -3.55 10.25
C LEU A 113 -21.83 -3.50 10.67
N ARG A 114 -22.75 -4.00 9.84
CA ARG A 114 -24.17 -4.11 10.16
C ARG A 114 -24.41 -5.10 11.30
N HIS A 115 -23.77 -6.27 11.26
CA HIS A 115 -23.87 -7.30 12.30
C HIS A 115 -23.32 -6.79 13.63
N ILE A 116 -22.18 -6.09 13.60
CA ILE A 116 -21.55 -5.51 14.81
C ILE A 116 -22.45 -4.45 15.43
N LYS A 117 -23.03 -3.56 14.62
CA LYS A 117 -23.98 -2.55 15.12
C LYS A 117 -25.25 -3.18 15.72
N LYS A 118 -25.73 -4.29 15.15
CA LYS A 118 -26.87 -5.05 15.72
C LYS A 118 -26.49 -5.68 17.06
N LEU A 119 -25.33 -6.33 17.16
CA LEU A 119 -24.82 -6.91 18.40
C LEU A 119 -24.68 -5.84 19.49
N ARG A 120 -24.11 -4.68 19.15
CA ARG A 120 -24.02 -3.53 20.09
C ARG A 120 -25.40 -3.16 20.64
N LYS A 121 -26.41 -3.00 19.76
CA LYS A 121 -27.77 -2.67 20.21
C LYS A 121 -28.33 -3.72 21.18
N LYS A 122 -28.09 -5.00 20.93
CA LYS A 122 -28.54 -6.09 21.81
C LYS A 122 -27.84 -6.04 23.18
N LEU A 123 -26.52 -5.81 23.21
CA LEU A 123 -25.77 -5.65 24.47
C LEU A 123 -26.28 -4.47 25.31
N TYR A 124 -26.59 -3.34 24.66
CA TYR A 124 -27.21 -2.21 25.36
C TYR A 124 -28.64 -2.50 25.84
N ARG A 125 -29.39 -3.36 25.14
CA ARG A 125 -30.71 -3.79 25.61
C ARG A 125 -30.61 -4.57 26.91
N ILE A 126 -29.66 -5.53 26.99
CA ILE A 126 -29.36 -6.29 28.21
C ILE A 126 -28.95 -5.34 29.33
N LYS A 127 -28.09 -4.35 29.04
CA LYS A 127 -27.69 -3.33 30.02
C LYS A 127 -28.91 -2.62 30.62
N SER A 128 -29.88 -2.23 29.79
CA SER A 128 -31.10 -1.57 30.23
C SER A 128 -32.03 -2.50 31.01
N GLU A 129 -32.20 -3.75 30.55
CA GLU A 129 -33.02 -4.77 31.22
C GLU A 129 -32.47 -5.11 32.62
N GLU A 130 -31.15 -5.23 32.75
CA GLU A 130 -30.46 -5.54 34.01
C GLU A 130 -30.14 -4.29 34.86
N SER A 131 -30.52 -3.09 34.41
CA SER A 131 -30.25 -1.80 35.10
C SER A 131 -28.78 -1.61 35.52
N ILE A 132 -27.86 -1.94 34.61
CA ILE A 132 -26.42 -1.92 34.89
C ILE A 132 -25.85 -0.51 34.79
N GLU A 133 -25.32 -0.01 35.89
CA GLU A 133 -24.51 1.21 35.91
C GLU A 133 -23.04 0.94 35.55
N PHE A 134 -22.47 1.81 34.71
CA PHE A 134 -21.07 1.68 34.31
C PHE A 134 -20.17 2.30 35.35
N VAL A 135 -19.08 1.59 35.67
CA VAL A 135 -18.07 2.07 36.59
C VAL A 135 -16.86 2.61 35.83
N HIS A 136 -16.34 3.74 36.29
CA HIS A 136 -15.17 4.40 35.74
C HIS A 136 -14.18 4.75 36.87
N GLY A 137 -12.88 4.82 36.53
CA GLY A 137 -11.82 5.17 37.49
C GLY A 137 -10.97 3.99 37.96
N ILE A 138 -9.89 4.33 38.69
CA ILE A 138 -8.89 3.39 39.20
C ILE A 138 -9.48 2.60 40.38
N GLY A 139 -9.17 1.30 40.47
CA GLY A 139 -9.65 0.41 41.53
C GLY A 139 -11.09 -0.12 41.37
N ARG A 140 -11.83 0.33 40.34
CA ARG A 140 -13.19 -0.14 40.07
C ARG A 140 -13.19 -1.33 39.11
N ARG A 141 -13.82 -2.45 39.50
CA ARG A 141 -13.93 -3.65 38.65
C ARG A 141 -15.11 -3.52 37.69
N LYS A 142 -14.82 -3.40 36.39
CA LYS A 142 -15.85 -3.40 35.34
C LYS A 142 -16.52 -4.77 35.23
N MET A 143 -17.84 -4.75 35.11
CA MET A 143 -18.63 -5.97 34.85
C MET A 143 -18.33 -6.53 33.46
N PRO A 144 -18.51 -7.85 33.23
CA PRO A 144 -18.29 -8.47 31.93
C PRO A 144 -19.05 -7.75 30.80
N LEU A 145 -20.33 -7.40 31.01
CA LEU A 145 -21.13 -6.68 30.02
C LEU A 145 -20.54 -5.32 29.63
N GLN A 146 -20.06 -4.54 30.61
CA GLN A 146 -19.41 -3.26 30.33
C GLN A 146 -18.15 -3.46 29.47
N LYS A 147 -17.33 -4.47 29.78
CA LYS A 147 -16.12 -4.79 28.99
C LYS A 147 -16.48 -5.16 27.55
N SER A 148 -17.50 -6.01 27.37
CA SER A 148 -17.98 -6.41 26.04
C SER A 148 -18.52 -5.22 25.24
N ILE A 149 -19.24 -4.30 25.88
CA ILE A 149 -19.72 -3.07 25.24
C ILE A 149 -18.56 -2.16 24.83
N GLU A 150 -17.63 -1.86 25.74
CA GLU A 150 -16.46 -1.03 25.41
C GLU A 150 -15.60 -1.66 24.30
N GLN A 151 -15.45 -2.99 24.32
CA GLN A 151 -14.71 -3.73 23.31
C GLN A 151 -15.38 -3.66 21.94
N ILE A 152 -16.71 -3.84 21.86
CA ILE A 152 -17.43 -3.75 20.57
C ILE A 152 -17.41 -2.33 20.01
N GLU A 153 -17.43 -1.30 20.86
CA GLU A 153 -17.30 0.09 20.44
C GLU A 153 -15.90 0.38 19.89
N GLY A 154 -14.86 -0.07 20.60
CA GLY A 154 -13.49 0.02 20.12
C GLY A 154 -13.30 -0.67 18.77
N TYR A 155 -13.93 -1.82 18.56
CA TYR A 155 -13.90 -2.51 17.27
C TYR A 155 -14.63 -1.74 16.16
N ILE A 156 -15.80 -1.17 16.44
CA ILE A 156 -16.54 -0.35 15.47
C ILE A 156 -15.68 0.83 15.04
N ASP A 157 -15.03 1.52 15.97
CA ASP A 157 -14.23 2.70 15.67
C ASP A 157 -12.95 2.35 14.92
N LYS A 158 -12.30 1.24 15.27
CA LYS A 158 -11.14 0.73 14.50
C LYS A 158 -11.51 0.33 13.08
N LEU A 159 -12.68 -0.28 12.86
CA LEU A 159 -13.16 -0.59 11.51
C LEU A 159 -13.44 0.67 10.69
N LYS A 160 -14.07 1.69 11.28
CA LYS A 160 -14.27 2.99 10.62
C LYS A 160 -12.94 3.64 10.27
N GLU A 161 -11.98 3.62 11.20
CA GLU A 161 -10.63 4.16 11.00
C GLU A 161 -9.94 3.48 9.81
N TYR A 162 -9.96 2.15 9.74
CA TYR A 162 -9.37 1.41 8.61
C TYR A 162 -10.08 1.66 7.29
N ASN A 163 -11.40 1.70 7.27
CA ASN A 163 -12.17 2.04 6.06
C ASN A 163 -11.82 3.44 5.54
N LYS A 164 -11.74 4.43 6.44
CA LYS A 164 -11.32 5.80 6.08
C LYS A 164 -9.90 5.83 5.52
N LYS A 165 -8.96 5.10 6.13
CA LYS A 165 -7.58 5.00 5.63
C LYS A 165 -7.50 4.38 4.23
N ILE A 166 -8.26 3.31 3.99
CA ILE A 166 -8.30 2.66 2.67
C ILE A 166 -8.93 3.59 1.63
N TYR A 167 -10.02 4.27 1.99
CA TYR A 167 -10.69 5.25 1.15
C TYR A 167 -9.74 6.41 0.76
N ASN A 168 -9.09 7.05 1.74
CA ASN A 168 -8.14 8.14 1.49
C ASN A 168 -6.96 7.69 0.61
N CYS A 169 -6.54 6.42 0.73
CA CYS A 169 -5.47 5.89 -0.09
C CYS A 169 -5.88 5.75 -1.57
N GLY A 170 -7.15 5.47 -1.85
CA GLY A 170 -7.66 5.30 -3.20
C GLY A 170 -6.91 4.20 -3.97
N SER A 171 -6.45 4.53 -5.18
CA SER A 171 -5.62 3.66 -6.02
C SER A 171 -4.17 3.54 -5.53
N ARG A 172 -3.69 4.47 -4.69
CA ARG A 172 -2.30 4.53 -4.23
C ARG A 172 -2.00 3.45 -3.19
N ASN A 173 -0.72 3.18 -2.98
CA ASN A 173 -0.23 2.22 -1.98
C ASN A 173 0.04 2.85 -0.61
N SER A 174 0.26 4.17 -0.55
CA SER A 174 0.49 4.91 0.68
C SER A 174 0.14 6.39 0.52
N TYR A 175 0.07 7.09 1.66
CA TYR A 175 -0.08 8.54 1.72
C TYR A 175 0.44 9.08 3.07
N SER A 176 0.72 10.39 3.15
CA SER A 176 1.10 11.04 4.40
C SER A 176 -0.11 11.35 5.30
N LYS A 177 0.07 11.26 6.62
CA LYS A 177 -1.03 11.57 7.55
C LYS A 177 -1.43 13.04 7.57
N THR A 178 -0.50 13.95 7.30
CA THR A 178 -0.73 15.40 7.34
C THR A 178 -1.06 15.98 5.97
N ASP A 179 -0.51 15.38 4.92
CA ASP A 179 -0.77 15.73 3.53
C ASP A 179 -1.24 14.48 2.79
N HIS A 180 -2.55 14.39 2.54
CA HIS A 180 -3.11 13.19 1.97
C HIS A 180 -2.78 13.01 0.49
N ASP A 181 -2.29 14.03 -0.22
CA ASP A 181 -1.97 13.93 -1.65
C ASP A 181 -0.51 13.52 -1.87
N ALA A 182 0.38 13.84 -0.93
CA ALA A 182 1.76 13.38 -0.93
C ALA A 182 1.89 11.87 -0.77
N THR A 183 2.75 11.26 -1.61
CA THR A 183 3.09 9.83 -1.57
C THR A 183 4.50 9.65 -1.04
N PHE A 184 4.77 8.56 -0.33
CA PHE A 184 6.11 8.28 0.18
C PHE A 184 7.01 7.77 -0.96
N MET A 185 8.06 8.53 -1.29
CA MET A 185 9.01 8.25 -2.37
C MET A 185 10.45 8.28 -1.87
N ARG A 186 11.36 7.62 -2.59
CA ARG A 186 12.79 7.61 -2.26
C ARG A 186 13.40 8.94 -2.70
N MET A 187 13.99 9.65 -1.75
CA MET A 187 14.68 10.93 -1.97
C MET A 187 16.19 10.75 -1.83
N LYS A 188 16.98 11.71 -2.32
CA LYS A 188 18.45 11.70 -2.16
C LYS A 188 18.87 11.83 -0.70
N GLU A 189 18.21 12.73 0.02
CA GLU A 189 18.44 12.94 1.45
C GLU A 189 17.67 11.94 2.30
N ASP A 190 18.38 11.22 3.15
CA ASP A 190 17.83 10.24 4.09
C ASP A 190 18.04 10.71 5.54
N ALA A 191 17.10 11.52 6.04
CA ALA A 191 17.17 12.06 7.40
C ALA A 191 17.06 10.96 8.48
N MET A 192 16.54 9.78 8.14
CA MET A 192 16.33 8.67 9.07
C MET A 192 17.41 7.58 8.94
N LEU A 193 18.35 7.74 8.01
CA LEU A 193 19.49 6.85 7.73
C LEU A 193 19.11 5.37 7.60
N ASN A 194 17.88 5.09 7.17
CA ASN A 194 17.30 3.75 7.08
C ASN A 194 16.74 3.46 5.69
N GLY A 195 17.09 4.29 4.71
CA GLY A 195 16.57 4.26 3.35
C GLY A 195 15.10 4.63 3.26
N GLN A 196 14.51 5.29 4.27
CA GLN A 196 13.08 5.56 4.27
C GLN A 196 12.68 6.57 3.20
N LEU A 197 11.47 6.31 2.73
CA LEU A 197 10.74 7.15 1.82
C LEU A 197 10.31 8.43 2.57
N LYS A 198 10.28 9.57 1.87
CA LYS A 198 9.74 10.84 2.38
C LYS A 198 8.45 11.17 1.64
N PRO A 199 7.52 11.93 2.26
CA PRO A 199 6.35 12.41 1.54
C PRO A 199 6.82 13.36 0.45
N ALA A 200 6.45 13.08 -0.79
CA ALA A 200 6.87 13.83 -1.96
C ALA A 200 5.81 13.81 -3.06
N TYR A 201 5.95 14.77 -3.97
CA TYR A 201 5.25 14.85 -5.23
C TYR A 201 6.22 14.53 -6.36
N ASN A 202 5.75 13.80 -7.37
CA ASN A 202 6.52 13.57 -8.59
C ASN A 202 5.91 14.44 -9.69
N LEU A 203 6.58 15.53 -10.03
CA LEU A 203 6.12 16.43 -11.09
C LEU A 203 6.57 15.84 -12.43
N GLN A 204 5.60 15.46 -13.26
CA GLN A 204 5.84 15.02 -14.63
C GLN A 204 5.64 16.23 -15.55
N HIS A 205 6.65 16.57 -16.33
CA HIS A 205 6.57 17.57 -17.41
C HIS A 205 6.41 16.86 -18.76
#